data_AF-A0A369BGS9-F1
#
_entry.id   AF-A0A369BGS9-F1
#
_cell.length_a   1.000
_cell.length_b   1.000
_cell.length_c   1.000
_cell.angle_alpha   90.00
_cell.angle_beta   90.00
_cell.angle_gamma   90.00
#
_symmetry.space_group_name_H-M   'P 1'
#
loop_
_entity.id
_entity.type
_entity.pdbx_description
1 polymer ?
#
loop_
_entity_poly.entity_id
_entity_poly.type
_entity_poly.pdbx_seq_one_letter_code
_entity_poly.pdbx_strand_id
1 'polypeptide(L)'
;MSWSKLKQQLESFLSPALNGRVEYRAPGYRYLPDKSGICYILVDKKNVLHMSDKTNSIRWYQTELEIKNDPDIQVPISSDEIEAVRKGTKGTVPEDRLIVMARSRKSTEHAKELLSAQVSLSKSNFTVVANKFLTTPIEESLESNDILLNVLALVDKRVGKKRIINMSEKIKLKHPIVQYFYELRRNTL
;
A
#
# COMPACT_ATOMS: atom_id res chain seq x y z
N MET A 1 -8.80 -6.66 -21.94
CA MET A 1 -9.85 -7.56 -21.40
C MET A 1 -11.09 -6.76 -21.08
N SER A 2 -12.31 -7.31 -21.26
CA SER A 2 -13.54 -6.61 -20.81
C SER A 2 -13.59 -6.52 -19.28
N TRP A 3 -14.26 -5.49 -18.74
CA TRP A 3 -14.39 -5.29 -17.29
C TRP A 3 -14.99 -6.51 -16.58
N SER A 4 -16.07 -7.09 -17.12
CA SER A 4 -16.74 -8.24 -16.51
C SER A 4 -15.81 -9.46 -16.37
N LYS A 5 -14.98 -9.72 -17.39
CA LYS A 5 -14.02 -10.83 -17.37
C LYS A 5 -12.89 -10.55 -16.38
N LEU A 6 -12.38 -9.32 -16.33
CA LEU A 6 -11.35 -8.92 -15.38
C LEU A 6 -11.86 -9.04 -13.93
N LYS A 7 -13.06 -8.53 -13.66
CA LYS A 7 -13.72 -8.64 -12.35
C LYS A 7 -13.87 -10.10 -11.92
N GLN A 8 -14.40 -10.95 -12.80
CA GLN A 8 -14.57 -12.37 -12.51
C GLN A 8 -13.23 -13.05 -12.17
N GLN A 9 -12.17 -12.72 -12.90
CA GLN A 9 -10.85 -13.24 -12.59
C GLN A 9 -10.35 -12.75 -11.23
N LEU A 10 -10.36 -11.44 -10.96
CA LEU A 10 -9.92 -10.89 -9.68
C LEU A 10 -10.69 -11.51 -8.50
N GLU A 11 -12.00 -11.66 -8.61
CA GLU A 11 -12.85 -12.27 -7.58
C GLU A 11 -12.52 -13.76 -7.38
N SER A 12 -12.14 -14.48 -8.45
CA SER A 12 -11.69 -15.87 -8.34
C SER A 12 -10.35 -16.05 -7.59
N PHE A 13 -9.54 -14.98 -7.50
CA PHE A 13 -8.29 -14.96 -6.76
C PHE A 13 -8.45 -14.55 -5.30
N LEU A 14 -9.63 -14.07 -4.88
CA LEU A 14 -9.86 -13.72 -3.48
C LEU A 14 -9.65 -14.92 -2.55
N SER A 15 -9.08 -14.65 -1.38
CA SER A 15 -9.05 -15.61 -0.28
C SER A 15 -10.48 -16.10 0.03
N PRO A 16 -10.69 -17.39 0.32
CA PRO A 16 -12.03 -17.92 0.60
C PRO A 16 -12.81 -17.13 1.66
N ALA A 17 -12.13 -16.61 2.68
CA ALA A 17 -12.76 -15.83 3.76
C ALA A 17 -13.17 -14.40 3.36
N LEU A 18 -12.74 -13.93 2.18
CA LEU A 18 -13.07 -12.62 1.63
C LEU A 18 -14.09 -12.70 0.49
N ASN A 19 -14.45 -13.92 0.04
CA ASN A 19 -15.48 -14.12 -0.98
C ASN A 19 -16.83 -13.54 -0.51
N GLY A 20 -17.41 -12.67 -1.32
CA GLY A 20 -18.66 -11.96 -0.99
C GLY A 20 -18.51 -10.82 0.02
N ARG A 21 -17.31 -10.62 0.60
CA ARG A 21 -17.00 -9.46 1.44
C ARG A 21 -16.27 -8.37 0.66
N VAL A 22 -15.30 -8.76 -0.16
CA VAL A 22 -14.54 -7.85 -1.04
C VAL A 22 -15.15 -7.88 -2.44
N GLU A 23 -15.48 -6.71 -2.99
CA GLU A 23 -16.03 -6.55 -4.34
C GLU A 23 -15.28 -5.47 -5.12
N TYR A 24 -15.10 -5.67 -6.42
CA TYR A 24 -14.54 -4.66 -7.32
C TYR A 24 -15.63 -4.02 -8.18
N ARG A 25 -15.67 -2.68 -8.23
CA ARG A 25 -16.64 -1.94 -9.05
C ARG A 25 -15.95 -0.84 -9.85
N ALA A 26 -16.13 -0.82 -11.16
CA ALA A 26 -15.75 0.30 -11.99
C ALA A 26 -16.98 1.19 -12.25
N PRO A 27 -16.93 2.51 -11.99
CA PRO A 27 -17.93 3.45 -12.50
C PRO A 27 -17.78 3.60 -14.01
N GLY A 28 -18.16 2.59 -14.76
CA GLY A 28 -18.05 2.58 -16.21
C GLY A 28 -19.30 3.14 -16.87
N TYR A 29 -19.37 4.46 -17.08
CA TYR A 29 -20.11 4.97 -18.24
C TYR A 29 -19.14 5.05 -19.42
N ARG A 30 -19.51 4.38 -20.51
CA ARG A 30 -18.71 4.19 -21.75
C ARG A 30 -18.34 5.50 -22.48
N TYR A 31 -18.86 6.64 -22.02
CA TYR A 31 -18.84 7.93 -22.72
C TYR A 31 -17.99 9.02 -22.03
N LEU A 32 -17.30 8.71 -20.93
CA LEU A 32 -16.42 9.66 -20.24
C LEU A 32 -14.96 9.17 -20.30
N PRO A 33 -14.15 9.69 -21.24
CA PRO A 33 -12.73 9.34 -21.37
C PRO A 33 -11.95 9.52 -20.08
N ASP A 34 -12.28 10.56 -19.31
CA ASP A 34 -11.60 10.96 -18.07
C ASP A 34 -11.87 10.03 -16.87
N LYS A 35 -12.82 9.10 -16.96
CA LYS A 35 -13.10 8.10 -15.92
C LYS A 35 -12.54 6.71 -16.25
N SER A 36 -11.83 6.58 -17.37
CA SER A 36 -11.27 5.30 -17.80
C SER A 36 -10.17 4.84 -16.84
N GLY A 37 -10.49 3.83 -16.01
CA GLY A 37 -9.54 3.23 -15.08
C GLY A 37 -9.81 3.50 -13.60
N ILE A 38 -10.84 4.25 -13.24
CA ILE A 38 -11.27 4.38 -11.84
C ILE A 38 -11.88 3.06 -11.38
N CYS A 39 -11.54 2.63 -10.17
CA CYS A 39 -12.17 1.49 -9.51
C CYS A 39 -12.44 1.80 -8.05
N TYR A 40 -13.55 1.24 -7.58
CA TYR A 40 -13.92 1.15 -6.19
C TYR A 40 -13.66 -0.27 -5.69
N ILE A 41 -12.95 -0.38 -4.57
CA ILE A 41 -12.91 -1.62 -3.80
C ILE A 41 -13.86 -1.46 -2.63
N LEU A 42 -14.89 -2.32 -2.61
CA LEU A 42 -15.86 -2.35 -1.54
C LEU A 42 -15.51 -3.48 -0.59
N VAL A 43 -15.69 -3.22 0.71
CA VAL A 43 -15.61 -4.23 1.77
C VAL A 43 -16.90 -4.17 2.56
N ASP A 44 -17.60 -5.30 2.68
CA ASP A 44 -18.89 -5.40 3.35
C ASP A 44 -19.89 -4.35 2.84
N LYS A 45 -19.92 -4.17 1.50
CA LYS A 45 -20.74 -3.21 0.74
C LYS A 45 -20.43 -1.73 0.99
N LYS A 46 -19.39 -1.40 1.75
CA LYS A 46 -18.91 -0.03 1.96
C LYS A 46 -17.73 0.26 1.05
N ASN A 47 -17.69 1.44 0.44
CA ASN A 47 -16.56 1.85 -0.39
C ASN A 47 -15.35 2.17 0.50
N VAL A 48 -14.30 1.35 0.40
CA VAL A 48 -13.08 1.48 1.21
C VAL A 48 -11.93 2.05 0.40
N LEU A 49 -11.87 1.77 -0.90
CA LEU A 49 -10.89 2.40 -1.79
C LEU A 49 -11.59 3.05 -2.96
N HIS A 50 -11.43 4.37 -3.09
CA HIS A 50 -11.62 5.08 -4.33
C HIS A 50 -10.29 5.74 -4.67
N MET A 51 -9.69 5.35 -5.79
CA MET A 51 -8.29 5.70 -6.09
C MET A 51 -8.06 7.22 -6.19
N SER A 52 -9.08 7.99 -6.55
CA SER A 52 -9.01 9.45 -6.72
C SER A 52 -9.78 10.26 -5.67
N ASP A 53 -10.37 9.62 -4.64
CA ASP A 53 -11.10 10.34 -3.60
C ASP A 53 -10.31 10.58 -2.34
N LYS A 54 -10.46 11.78 -1.81
CA LYS A 54 -10.03 12.13 -0.46
C LYS A 54 -11.15 11.96 0.57
N THR A 55 -12.40 11.67 0.16
CA THR A 55 -13.55 11.55 1.08
C THR A 55 -13.71 10.16 1.70
N ASN A 56 -12.82 9.21 1.39
CA ASN A 56 -12.88 7.89 2.00
C ASN A 56 -12.42 7.92 3.47
N SER A 57 -12.88 6.97 4.28
CA SER A 57 -12.54 6.79 5.71
C SER A 57 -11.06 6.52 5.99
N ILE A 58 -10.24 6.37 4.94
CA ILE A 58 -8.83 6.06 5.03
C ILE A 58 -8.03 7.34 5.00
N ARG A 59 -7.04 7.43 5.88
CA ARG A 59 -6.13 8.58 5.96
C ARG A 59 -5.32 8.71 4.67
N TRP A 60 -5.38 9.90 4.07
CA TRP A 60 -4.54 10.32 2.94
C TRP A 60 -3.63 11.45 3.40
N TYR A 61 -2.34 11.33 3.15
CA TYR A 61 -1.36 12.33 3.55
C TYR A 61 -1.29 13.47 2.53
N GLN A 62 -1.28 14.72 2.99
CA GLN A 62 -1.04 15.88 2.11
C GLN A 62 0.43 16.27 2.07
N THR A 63 1.18 16.02 3.14
CA THR A 63 2.58 16.44 3.27
C THR A 63 3.45 15.33 3.85
N GLU A 64 4.75 15.38 3.56
CA GLU A 64 5.75 14.51 4.20
C GLU A 64 5.74 14.68 5.73
N LEU A 65 5.44 15.88 6.23
CA LEU A 65 5.40 16.17 7.66
C LEU A 65 4.29 15.38 8.38
N GLU A 66 3.12 15.22 7.75
CA GLU A 66 2.04 14.41 8.31
C GLU A 66 2.44 12.94 8.45
N ILE A 67 3.20 12.40 7.49
CA ILE A 67 3.71 11.03 7.53
C ILE A 67 4.75 10.88 8.64
N LYS A 68 5.65 11.85 8.78
CA LYS A 68 6.70 11.86 9.82
C LYS A 68 6.13 11.95 11.23
N ASN A 69 4.99 12.60 11.39
CA ASN A 69 4.32 12.77 12.68
C ASN A 69 3.26 11.68 12.93
N ASP A 70 3.10 10.72 12.03
CA ASP A 70 2.15 9.63 12.21
C ASP A 70 2.68 8.65 13.28
N PRO A 71 1.97 8.44 14.40
CA PRO A 71 2.41 7.54 15.46
C PRO A 71 2.46 6.06 15.01
N ASP A 72 1.66 5.69 14.00
CA ASP A 72 1.58 4.31 13.48
C ASP A 72 2.77 3.99 12.56
N ILE A 73 3.44 5.01 12.02
CA ILE A 73 4.62 4.87 11.16
C ILE A 73 5.89 5.05 11.99
N GLN A 74 6.35 3.96 12.60
CA GLN A 74 7.64 3.91 13.28
C GLN A 74 8.69 3.27 12.39
N VAL A 75 9.53 4.10 11.76
CA VAL A 75 10.60 3.60 10.91
C VAL A 75 11.76 3.07 11.76
N PRO A 76 12.05 1.75 11.76
CA PRO A 76 13.15 1.18 12.53
C PRO A 76 14.49 1.65 11.95
N ILE A 77 15.49 1.87 12.79
CA ILE A 77 16.84 2.30 12.39
C ILE A 77 17.79 1.12 12.52
N SER A 78 18.62 0.86 11.51
CA SER A 78 19.70 -0.14 11.61
C SER A 78 21.03 0.49 12.01
N SER A 79 21.95 -0.32 12.52
CA SER A 79 23.35 0.08 12.81
C SER A 79 24.03 0.70 11.58
N ASP A 80 23.74 0.14 10.40
CA ASP A 80 24.36 0.55 9.14
C ASP A 80 23.98 1.99 8.75
N GLU A 81 22.76 2.40 9.09
CA GLU A 81 22.29 3.77 8.84
C GLU A 81 22.95 4.79 9.77
N ILE A 82 23.20 4.40 11.02
CA ILE A 82 23.95 5.23 11.98
C ILE A 82 25.39 5.40 11.49
N GLU A 83 26.01 4.33 11.01
CA GLU A 83 27.37 4.36 10.47
C GLU A 83 27.47 5.20 9.19
N ALA A 84 26.46 5.14 8.32
CA ALA A 84 26.39 5.99 7.12
C ALA A 84 26.36 7.49 7.47
N VAL A 85 25.62 7.86 8.52
CA VAL A 85 25.62 9.24 9.03
C VAL A 85 26.99 9.59 9.64
N ARG A 86 27.59 8.69 10.43
CA ARG A 86 28.91 8.88 11.05
C ARG A 86 30.02 9.16 10.03
N LYS A 87 30.01 8.42 8.91
CA LYS A 87 30.93 8.62 7.78
C LYS A 87 30.73 9.99 7.13
N GLY A 88 29.48 10.42 6.96
CA GLY A 88 29.14 11.73 6.39
C GLY A 88 29.52 12.92 7.28
N THR A 89 29.49 12.76 8.61
CA THR A 89 29.77 13.84 9.57
C THR A 89 31.23 13.89 10.06
N LYS A 90 32.13 13.08 9.49
CA LYS A 90 33.56 13.00 9.85
C LYS A 90 33.83 12.80 11.35
N GLY A 91 32.91 12.18 12.09
CA GLY A 91 33.13 11.76 13.48
C GLY A 91 33.00 12.84 14.56
N THR A 92 32.60 14.07 14.23
CA THR A 92 32.50 15.18 15.21
C THR A 92 31.18 15.20 15.99
N VAL A 93 30.27 14.26 15.71
CA VAL A 93 28.90 14.29 16.24
C VAL A 93 28.72 13.19 17.30
N PRO A 94 28.19 13.52 18.49
CA PRO A 94 27.90 12.52 19.54
C PRO A 94 26.97 11.40 19.07
N GLU A 95 27.12 10.20 19.62
CA GLU A 95 26.37 9.00 19.23
C GLU A 95 24.84 9.20 19.31
N ASP A 96 24.36 9.87 20.36
CA ASP A 96 22.93 10.19 20.53
C ASP A 96 22.38 11.05 19.38
N ARG A 97 23.19 11.98 18.87
CA ARG A 97 22.82 12.82 17.73
C ARG A 97 22.90 12.07 16.42
N LEU A 98 23.82 11.11 16.27
CA LEU A 98 23.89 10.24 15.08
C LEU A 98 22.60 9.43 14.91
N ILE A 99 22.06 8.88 16.01
CA ILE A 99 20.79 8.14 16.00
C ILE A 99 19.63 9.04 15.54
N VAL A 100 19.52 10.25 16.10
CA VAL A 100 18.47 11.22 15.71
C VAL A 100 18.60 11.63 14.25
N MET A 101 19.82 11.86 13.77
CA MET A 101 20.10 12.23 12.38
C MET A 101 19.76 11.08 11.41
N ALA A 102 20.15 9.84 11.74
CA ALA A 102 19.83 8.65 10.96
C ALA A 102 18.31 8.44 10.90
N ARG A 103 17.61 8.55 12.04
CA ARG A 103 16.14 8.48 12.11
C ARG A 103 15.48 9.53 11.22
N SER A 104 15.92 10.78 11.34
CA SER A 104 15.35 11.91 10.61
C SER A 104 15.53 11.75 9.11
N ARG A 105 16.72 11.31 8.66
CA ARG A 105 17.01 11.04 7.25
C ARG A 105 16.10 9.94 6.70
N LYS A 106 16.06 8.79 7.37
CA LYS A 106 15.27 7.64 6.93
C LYS A 106 13.77 7.93 6.94
N SER A 107 13.26 8.59 7.98
CA SER A 107 11.87 9.01 8.08
C SER A 107 11.47 9.95 6.94
N THR A 108 12.38 10.84 6.52
CA THR A 108 12.15 11.76 5.40
C THR A 108 12.14 11.02 4.06
N GLU A 109 13.07 10.09 3.84
CA GLU A 109 13.10 9.25 2.64
C GLU A 109 11.83 8.40 2.53
N HIS A 110 11.45 7.75 3.61
CA HIS A 110 10.22 6.96 3.68
C HIS A 110 8.97 7.80 3.41
N ALA A 111 8.87 9.00 3.99
CA ALA A 111 7.75 9.90 3.75
C ALA A 111 7.64 10.30 2.27
N LYS A 112 8.78 10.55 1.60
CA LYS A 112 8.82 10.84 0.16
C LYS A 112 8.32 9.67 -0.68
N GLU A 113 8.79 8.47 -0.38
CA GLU A 113 8.37 7.27 -1.09
C GLU A 113 6.87 7.01 -0.94
N LEU A 114 6.35 7.09 0.28
CA LEU A 114 4.93 6.86 0.57
C LEU A 114 4.06 7.92 -0.12
N LEU A 115 4.43 9.19 -0.05
CA LEU A 115 3.70 10.27 -0.72
C LEU A 115 3.74 10.09 -2.25
N SER A 116 4.88 9.72 -2.81
CA SER A 116 5.04 9.43 -4.24
C SER A 116 4.16 8.25 -4.69
N ALA A 117 4.11 7.17 -3.89
CA ALA A 117 3.24 6.02 -4.14
C ALA A 117 1.76 6.40 -4.07
N GLN A 118 1.36 7.25 -3.12
CA GLN A 118 0.00 7.76 -3.00
C GLN A 118 -0.40 8.62 -4.20
N VAL A 119 0.48 9.52 -4.66
CA VAL A 119 0.26 10.31 -5.88
C VAL A 119 0.12 9.40 -7.09
N SER A 120 0.97 8.37 -7.20
CA SER A 120 0.92 7.37 -8.28
C SER A 120 -0.41 6.61 -8.27
N LEU A 121 -0.90 6.20 -7.11
CA LEU A 121 -2.21 5.56 -6.95
C LEU A 121 -3.33 6.44 -7.50
N SER A 122 -3.34 7.74 -7.16
CA SER A 122 -4.40 8.68 -7.61
C SER A 122 -4.46 8.90 -9.12
N LYS A 123 -3.33 8.69 -9.81
CA LYS A 123 -3.22 8.83 -11.27
C LYS A 123 -3.24 7.49 -12.00
N SER A 124 -3.30 6.39 -11.25
CA SER A 124 -3.17 5.05 -11.83
C SER A 124 -4.47 4.59 -12.49
N ASN A 125 -4.32 3.66 -13.42
CA ASN A 125 -5.44 3.01 -14.09
C ASN A 125 -5.61 1.60 -13.50
N PHE A 126 -6.71 1.38 -12.78
CA PHE A 126 -6.99 0.10 -12.13
C PHE A 126 -6.94 -1.07 -13.10
N THR A 127 -7.50 -0.90 -14.31
CA THR A 127 -7.54 -2.00 -15.30
C THR A 127 -6.13 -2.39 -15.70
N VAL A 128 -5.23 -1.43 -15.90
CA VAL A 128 -3.82 -1.71 -16.24
C VAL A 128 -3.12 -2.44 -15.10
N VAL A 129 -3.25 -1.92 -13.86
CA VAL A 129 -2.60 -2.52 -12.68
C VAL A 129 -3.15 -3.91 -12.36
N ALA A 130 -4.45 -4.12 -12.48
CA ALA A 130 -5.08 -5.42 -12.28
C ALA A 130 -4.64 -6.46 -13.31
N ASN A 131 -4.52 -6.08 -14.60
CA ASN A 131 -3.97 -7.00 -15.60
C ASN A 131 -2.51 -7.34 -15.31
N LYS A 132 -1.70 -6.34 -14.91
CA LYS A 132 -0.32 -6.57 -14.47
C LYS A 132 -0.28 -7.58 -13.31
N PHE A 133 -1.04 -7.33 -12.25
CA PHE A 133 -1.16 -8.20 -11.08
C PHE A 133 -1.47 -9.66 -11.44
N LEU A 134 -2.43 -9.90 -12.34
CA LEU A 134 -2.81 -11.25 -12.74
C LEU A 134 -1.69 -12.02 -13.45
N THR A 135 -0.71 -11.32 -14.02
CA THR A 135 0.45 -11.89 -14.70
C THR A 135 1.75 -11.83 -13.89
N THR A 136 1.73 -11.16 -12.74
CA THR A 136 2.91 -10.95 -11.89
C THR A 136 2.95 -11.99 -10.76
N PRO A 137 4.13 -12.51 -10.39
CA PRO A 137 4.29 -13.32 -9.19
C PRO A 137 3.75 -12.61 -7.94
N ILE A 138 3.21 -13.38 -6.99
CA ILE A 138 2.56 -12.79 -5.81
C ILE A 138 3.58 -12.07 -4.92
N GLU A 139 4.81 -12.57 -4.86
CA GLU A 139 5.93 -11.99 -4.11
C GLU A 139 6.28 -10.59 -4.63
N GLU A 140 6.36 -10.42 -5.95
CA GLU A 140 6.64 -9.12 -6.56
C GLU A 140 5.51 -8.11 -6.27
N SER A 141 4.26 -8.58 -6.25
CA SER A 141 3.11 -7.72 -5.95
C SER A 141 3.07 -7.30 -4.48
N LEU A 142 3.53 -8.16 -3.56
CA LEU A 142 3.63 -7.86 -2.12
C LEU A 142 4.76 -6.88 -1.80
N GLU A 143 5.93 -7.05 -2.42
CA GLU A 143 7.09 -6.17 -2.17
C GLU A 143 7.08 -4.90 -3.04
N SER A 144 6.13 -4.76 -3.96
CA SER A 144 6.00 -3.58 -4.82
C SER A 144 5.80 -2.28 -4.03
N ASN A 145 6.23 -1.16 -4.61
CA ASN A 145 5.90 0.19 -4.15
C ASN A 145 4.51 0.65 -4.66
N ASP A 146 3.89 -0.11 -5.56
CA ASP A 146 2.54 0.17 -6.04
C ASP A 146 1.51 -0.28 -4.98
N ILE A 147 0.81 0.71 -4.42
CA ILE A 147 -0.20 0.50 -3.37
C ILE A 147 -1.31 -0.44 -3.84
N LEU A 148 -1.76 -0.32 -5.09
CA LEU A 148 -2.84 -1.14 -5.60
C LEU A 148 -2.39 -2.59 -5.81
N LEU A 149 -1.15 -2.83 -6.26
CA LEU A 149 -0.58 -4.19 -6.29
C LEU A 149 -0.51 -4.80 -4.89
N ASN A 150 -0.08 -4.04 -3.88
CA ASN A 150 -0.04 -4.53 -2.50
C ASN A 150 -1.45 -4.90 -2.00
N VAL A 151 -2.46 -4.05 -2.25
CA VAL A 151 -3.85 -4.31 -1.86
C VAL A 151 -4.39 -5.57 -2.54
N LEU A 152 -4.21 -5.72 -3.85
CA LEU A 152 -4.65 -6.91 -4.59
C LEU A 152 -3.95 -8.18 -4.08
N ALA A 153 -2.66 -8.08 -3.74
CA ALA A 153 -1.91 -9.20 -3.20
C ALA A 153 -2.39 -9.62 -1.80
N LEU A 154 -2.73 -8.68 -0.92
CA LEU A 154 -3.19 -8.98 0.45
C LEU A 154 -4.52 -9.72 0.50
N VAL A 155 -5.41 -9.47 -0.47
CA VAL A 155 -6.70 -10.17 -0.58
C VAL A 155 -6.61 -11.48 -1.37
N ASP A 156 -5.46 -11.80 -1.95
CA ASP A 156 -5.26 -12.97 -2.81
C ASP A 156 -5.13 -14.28 -2.00
N LYS A 157 -5.76 -15.35 -2.49
CA LYS A 157 -5.71 -16.70 -1.91
C LYS A 157 -4.32 -17.34 -1.95
N ARG A 158 -3.43 -16.91 -2.85
CA ARG A 158 -2.03 -17.34 -2.95
C ARG A 158 -1.23 -16.88 -1.73
N VAL A 159 -1.68 -15.86 -0.99
CA VAL A 159 -1.04 -15.41 0.24
C VAL A 159 -1.59 -16.19 1.44
N GLY A 160 -0.77 -17.15 1.90
CA GLY A 160 -1.11 -18.02 3.02
C GLY A 160 -1.03 -17.33 4.40
N LYS A 161 -1.68 -17.94 5.40
CA LYS A 161 -1.76 -17.47 6.80
C LYS A 161 -0.42 -17.10 7.40
N LYS A 162 0.58 -18.00 7.31
CA LYS A 162 1.93 -17.78 7.85
C LYS A 162 2.59 -16.53 7.26
N ARG A 163 2.35 -16.26 5.97
CA ARG A 163 2.93 -15.10 5.29
C ARG A 163 2.30 -13.80 5.79
N ILE A 164 0.97 -13.74 5.94
CA ILE A 164 0.30 -12.58 6.53
C ILE A 164 0.84 -12.28 7.94
N ILE A 165 0.94 -13.30 8.80
CA ILE A 165 1.45 -13.09 10.18
C ILE A 165 2.88 -12.53 10.17
N ASN A 166 3.76 -13.04 9.31
CA ASN A 166 5.16 -12.62 9.25
C ASN A 166 5.39 -11.23 8.65
N MET A 167 4.37 -10.60 8.04
CA MET A 167 4.49 -9.29 7.39
C MET A 167 4.10 -8.11 8.28
N SER A 168 3.75 -8.34 9.56
CA SER A 168 3.23 -7.30 10.47
C SER A 168 4.11 -6.04 10.50
N GLU A 169 5.42 -6.19 10.63
CA GLU A 169 6.35 -5.07 10.75
C GLU A 169 6.51 -4.30 9.43
N LYS A 170 6.56 -5.02 8.31
CA LYS A 170 6.65 -4.39 6.98
C LYS A 170 5.40 -3.57 6.65
N ILE A 171 4.23 -4.06 7.06
CA ILE A 171 2.94 -3.43 6.74
C ILE A 171 2.75 -2.11 7.49
N LYS A 172 3.27 -1.96 8.71
CA LYS A 172 3.21 -0.69 9.46
C LYS A 172 3.85 0.49 8.70
N LEU A 173 4.80 0.20 7.81
CA LEU A 173 5.45 1.20 6.97
C LEU A 173 4.70 1.45 5.65
N LYS A 174 3.65 0.68 5.33
CA LYS A 174 2.88 0.87 4.09
C LYS A 174 1.77 1.88 4.30
N HIS A 175 1.20 2.36 3.18
CA HIS A 175 0.08 3.29 3.18
C HIS A 175 -1.11 2.75 4.02
N PRO A 176 -1.89 3.61 4.73
CA PRO A 176 -3.03 3.19 5.55
C PRO A 176 -4.03 2.24 4.86
N ILE A 177 -4.24 2.39 3.55
CA ILE A 177 -5.05 1.42 2.77
C ILE A 177 -4.49 0.00 2.77
N VAL A 178 -3.17 -0.14 2.66
CA VAL A 178 -2.49 -1.44 2.66
C VAL A 178 -2.61 -2.05 4.06
N GLN A 179 -2.45 -1.22 5.10
CA GLN A 179 -2.66 -1.64 6.49
C GLN A 179 -4.10 -2.10 6.74
N TYR A 180 -5.09 -1.38 6.20
CA TYR A 180 -6.49 -1.76 6.30
C TYR A 180 -6.75 -3.14 5.69
N PHE A 181 -6.28 -3.40 4.46
CA PHE A 181 -6.48 -4.69 3.80
C PHE A 181 -5.68 -5.82 4.47
N TYR A 182 -4.54 -5.49 5.06
CA TYR A 182 -3.79 -6.43 5.88
C TYR A 182 -4.58 -6.86 7.12
N GLU A 183 -5.13 -5.90 7.88
CA GLU A 183 -5.94 -6.20 9.07
C GLU A 183 -7.25 -6.90 8.70
N LEU A 184 -7.89 -6.50 7.59
CA LEU A 184 -9.03 -7.22 7.04
C LEU A 184 -8.68 -8.69 6.81
N ARG A 185 -7.53 -8.96 6.19
CA ARG A 185 -7.08 -10.33 5.94
C ARG A 185 -6.72 -11.04 7.24
N ARG A 186 -6.01 -10.38 8.15
CA ARG A 186 -5.58 -10.94 9.44
C ARG A 186 -6.75 -11.35 10.33
N ASN A 187 -7.83 -10.56 10.35
CA ASN A 187 -9.06 -10.84 11.09
C ASN A 187 -9.85 -12.05 10.55
N THR A 188 -9.45 -12.60 9.40
CA THR A 188 -10.06 -13.80 8.80
C THR A 188 -9.22 -15.07 8.97
N LEU A 189 -8.10 -15.00 9.70
CA LEU A 189 -7.13 -16.09 9.86
C LEU A 189 -7.37 -16.96 11.09
#